data_AF-D8FIF9-F1
#
_entry.id   AF-D8FIF9-F1
#
_cell.length_a   1.000
_cell.length_b   1.000
_cell.length_c   1.000
_cell.angle_alpha   90.00
_cell.angle_beta   90.00
_cell.angle_gamma   90.00
#
_symmetry.space_group_name_H-M   'P 1'
#
loop_
_entity.id
_entity.type
_entity.pdbx_description
1 polymer ?
#
loop_
_entity_poly.entity_id
_entity_poly.type
_entity_poly.pdbx_seq_one_letter_code
_entity_poly.pdbx_strand_id
1 'polypeptide(L)'
;MLSGESENSITIPVADLDMYNAILITIYAKFGLDGVKKLKDGFFSKLHPAQMVKADRNNAACISICPYFFATMISSDSLKLVWPKEGAVISPIFMTAKKESLKNVKDAIDYFTSKKVGQIFSFNGKFPSTVVGIDNNLSEDQKFLWAGWEMLNNKREKLKSQISQYFDL
;
A
#
# COMPACT_ATOMS: atom_id res chain seq x y z
N MET A 1 5.42 -4.14 13.19
CA MET A 1 4.75 -2.81 13.10
C MET A 1 3.82 -2.53 14.27
N LEU A 2 3.05 -3.51 14.76
CA LEU A 2 2.02 -3.33 15.81
C LEU A 2 2.40 -3.95 17.17
N SER A 3 3.70 -4.13 17.44
CA SER A 3 4.22 -4.86 18.62
C SER A 3 4.19 -4.06 19.92
N GLY A 4 3.69 -2.81 19.92
CA GLY A 4 3.38 -2.06 21.14
C GLY A 4 4.51 -1.20 21.73
N GLU A 5 5.68 -1.15 21.10
CA GLU A 5 6.82 -0.32 21.54
C GLU A 5 6.84 1.08 20.91
N SER A 6 5.72 1.53 20.33
CA SER A 6 5.73 2.58 19.30
C SER A 6 4.56 3.56 19.47
N GLU A 7 4.32 4.06 20.69
CA GLU A 7 3.42 5.21 20.90
C GLU A 7 3.94 6.43 20.12
N ASN A 8 3.05 7.13 19.40
CA ASN A 8 3.35 8.38 18.66
C ASN A 8 4.53 8.32 17.68
N SER A 9 4.61 7.26 16.88
CA SER A 9 5.81 6.96 16.10
C SER A 9 5.56 6.56 14.65
N ILE A 10 4.30 6.55 14.20
CA ILE A 10 3.88 6.08 12.87
C ILE A 10 3.25 7.23 12.07
N THR A 11 3.77 7.48 10.87
CA THR A 11 3.15 8.37 9.87
C THR A 11 2.54 7.51 8.75
N ILE A 12 1.30 7.83 8.35
CA ILE A 12 0.59 7.19 7.23
C ILE A 12 0.20 8.23 6.16
N PRO A 13 0.09 7.83 4.88
CA PRO A 13 -0.13 8.74 3.77
C PRO A 13 -1.63 9.04 3.59
N VAL A 14 -2.25 9.68 4.57
CA VAL A 14 -3.69 10.01 4.57
C VAL A 14 -4.14 10.96 3.45
N ALA A 15 -3.22 11.69 2.80
CA ALA A 15 -3.55 12.50 1.63
C ALA A 15 -3.81 11.64 0.37
N ASP A 16 -3.39 10.36 0.38
CA ASP A 16 -3.68 9.37 -0.64
C ASP A 16 -4.75 8.41 -0.09
N LEU A 17 -6.02 8.71 -0.42
CA LEU A 17 -7.17 7.99 0.12
C LEU A 17 -7.14 6.51 -0.25
N ASP A 18 -6.66 6.15 -1.44
CA ASP A 18 -6.62 4.75 -1.88
C ASP A 18 -5.62 3.95 -1.05
N MET A 19 -4.45 4.51 -0.80
CA MET A 19 -3.43 3.88 0.05
C MET A 19 -3.81 3.82 1.51
N TYR A 20 -4.37 4.91 2.04
CA TYR A 20 -4.89 4.98 3.39
C TYR A 20 -5.96 3.90 3.63
N ASN A 21 -6.92 3.79 2.71
CA ASN A 21 -7.96 2.77 2.75
C ASN A 21 -7.36 1.36 2.68
N ALA A 22 -6.41 1.13 1.77
CA ALA A 22 -5.76 -0.17 1.63
C ALA A 22 -5.05 -0.61 2.93
N ILE A 23 -4.36 0.31 3.61
CA ILE A 23 -3.73 0.04 4.91
C ILE A 23 -4.80 -0.33 5.94
N LEU A 24 -5.83 0.50 6.12
CA LEU A 24 -6.86 0.27 7.14
C LEU A 24 -7.63 -1.04 6.91
N ILE A 25 -8.07 -1.29 5.67
CA ILE A 25 -8.77 -2.51 5.30
C ILE A 25 -7.89 -3.74 5.55
N THR A 26 -6.62 -3.68 5.15
CA THR A 26 -5.70 -4.82 5.28
C THR A 26 -5.34 -5.09 6.74
N ILE A 27 -5.08 -4.04 7.53
CA ILE A 27 -4.79 -4.18 8.96
C ILE A 27 -6.01 -4.75 9.69
N TYR A 28 -7.21 -4.24 9.43
CA TYR A 28 -8.43 -4.82 9.99
C TYR A 28 -8.60 -6.29 9.58
N ALA A 29 -8.37 -6.63 8.31
CA ALA A 29 -8.52 -8.00 7.83
C ALA A 29 -7.57 -9.01 8.47
N LYS A 30 -6.37 -8.56 8.86
CA LYS A 30 -5.35 -9.44 9.44
C LYS A 30 -5.30 -9.42 10.96
N PHE A 31 -5.66 -8.29 11.56
CA PHE A 31 -5.44 -8.02 12.98
C PHE A 31 -6.69 -7.53 13.71
N GLY A 32 -7.84 -7.47 13.03
CA GLY A 32 -9.11 -7.03 13.60
C GLY A 32 -9.10 -5.56 14.05
N LEU A 33 -10.07 -5.21 14.89
CA LEU A 33 -10.16 -3.87 15.49
C LEU A 33 -8.97 -3.53 16.38
N ASP A 34 -8.38 -4.52 17.05
CA ASP A 34 -7.20 -4.30 17.88
C ASP A 34 -6.01 -3.79 17.07
N GLY A 35 -5.82 -4.31 15.85
CA GLY A 35 -4.80 -3.80 14.94
C GLY A 35 -5.06 -2.38 14.49
N VAL A 36 -6.32 -2.04 14.19
CA VAL A 36 -6.72 -0.67 13.81
C VAL A 36 -6.49 0.29 14.98
N LYS A 37 -6.86 -0.11 16.20
CA LYS A 37 -6.65 0.69 17.41
C LYS A 37 -5.15 0.92 17.65
N LYS A 38 -4.32 -0.11 17.57
CA LYS A 38 -2.85 0.04 17.71
C LYS A 38 -2.25 0.95 16.65
N LEU A 39 -2.76 0.92 15.42
CA LEU A 39 -2.33 1.85 14.37
C LEU A 39 -2.72 3.29 14.71
N LYS A 40 -3.91 3.52 15.29
CA LYS A 40 -4.35 4.83 15.78
C LYS A 40 -3.49 5.33 16.93
N ASP A 41 -3.24 4.49 17.92
CA ASP A 41 -2.47 4.87 19.11
C ASP A 41 -1.00 5.20 18.77
N GLY A 42 -0.46 4.59 17.71
CA GLY A 42 0.85 4.93 17.16
C GLY A 42 0.87 6.11 16.18
N PHE A 43 -0.28 6.63 15.76
CA PHE A 43 -0.39 7.63 14.70
C PHE A 43 0.11 9.01 15.17
N PHE A 44 1.16 9.50 14.50
CA PHE A 44 1.83 10.75 14.86
C PHE A 44 1.43 11.92 13.98
N SER A 45 1.48 11.77 12.65
CA SER A 45 1.32 12.90 11.72
C SER A 45 0.85 12.48 10.32
N LYS A 46 0.40 13.49 9.57
CA LYS A 46 0.00 13.42 8.16
C LYS A 46 1.09 14.04 7.30
N LEU A 47 1.87 13.25 6.57
CA LEU A 47 2.81 13.76 5.56
C LEU A 47 2.46 13.22 4.18
N HIS A 48 2.74 13.99 3.12
CA HIS A 48 2.67 13.46 1.77
C HIS A 48 3.88 12.56 1.51
N PRO A 49 3.79 11.44 0.75
CA PRO A 49 4.92 10.55 0.49
C PRO A 49 6.21 11.25 0.01
N ALA A 50 6.07 12.23 -0.88
CA ALA A 50 7.21 13.04 -1.37
C ALA A 50 7.93 13.85 -0.27
N GLN A 51 7.24 14.19 0.82
CA GLN A 51 7.83 14.84 1.99
C GLN A 51 8.46 13.80 2.93
N MET A 52 7.82 12.64 3.10
CA MET A 52 8.33 11.56 3.96
C MET A 52 9.74 11.11 3.56
N VAL A 53 10.02 10.99 2.26
CA VAL A 53 11.32 10.52 1.76
C VAL A 53 12.44 11.56 1.87
N LYS A 54 12.09 12.81 2.18
CA LYS A 54 13.00 13.93 2.41
C LYS A 54 13.03 14.37 3.87
N ALA A 55 12.30 13.68 4.75
CA ALA A 55 12.22 14.05 6.15
C ALA A 55 13.58 13.80 6.84
N ASP A 56 14.01 14.75 7.66
CA ASP A 56 15.19 14.61 8.50
C ASP A 56 14.78 14.09 9.90
N ARG A 57 15.73 13.56 10.68
CA ARG A 57 15.51 12.94 12.00
C ARG A 57 14.68 13.81 12.96
N ASN A 58 14.78 15.13 12.81
CA ASN A 58 14.10 16.10 13.66
C ASN A 58 12.60 16.25 13.36
N ASN A 59 12.12 15.82 12.19
CA ASN A 59 10.73 16.01 11.72
C ASN A 59 10.09 14.72 11.14
N ALA A 60 10.72 13.56 11.32
CA ALA A 60 10.23 12.27 10.84
C ALA A 60 9.71 11.42 12.00
N ALA A 61 8.56 10.77 11.82
CA ALA A 61 8.15 9.70 12.71
C ALA A 61 9.14 8.52 12.61
N CYS A 62 9.27 7.74 13.68
CA CYS A 62 10.15 6.55 13.71
C CYS A 62 9.86 5.58 12.55
N ILE A 63 8.58 5.46 12.18
CA ILE A 63 8.10 4.62 11.08
C ILE A 63 7.24 5.48 10.17
N SER A 64 7.59 5.55 8.87
CA SER A 64 6.77 6.19 7.85
C SER A 64 6.31 5.15 6.82
N ILE A 65 5.00 4.98 6.68
CA ILE A 65 4.40 4.10 5.68
C ILE A 65 4.17 4.91 4.41
N CYS A 66 4.74 4.47 3.30
CA CYS A 66 4.63 5.17 2.02
C CYS A 66 4.62 4.17 0.85
N PRO A 67 4.16 4.60 -0.35
CA PRO A 67 4.23 3.79 -1.55
C PRO A 67 5.67 3.35 -1.85
N TYR A 68 5.84 2.10 -2.29
CA TYR A 68 7.15 1.48 -2.50
C TYR A 68 8.04 2.31 -3.45
N PHE A 69 7.46 2.85 -4.52
CA PHE A 69 8.15 3.78 -5.42
C PHE A 69 8.84 4.94 -4.69
N PHE A 70 8.11 5.64 -3.81
CA PHE A 70 8.70 6.73 -3.03
C PHE A 70 9.75 6.23 -2.06
N ALA A 71 9.52 5.11 -1.38
CA ALA A 71 10.52 4.53 -0.48
C ALA A 71 11.86 4.28 -1.19
N THR A 72 11.85 3.88 -2.47
CA THR A 72 13.09 3.67 -3.25
C THR A 72 13.81 4.97 -3.64
N MET A 73 13.18 6.13 -3.44
CA MET A 73 13.75 7.46 -3.69
C MET A 73 14.34 8.12 -2.44
N ILE A 74 14.39 7.41 -1.31
CA ILE A 74 15.03 7.92 -0.10
C ILE A 74 16.47 8.31 -0.43
N SER A 75 16.79 9.58 -0.20
CA SER A 75 18.11 10.15 -0.44
C SER A 75 18.82 10.58 0.85
N SER A 76 18.15 10.45 2.00
CA SER A 76 18.68 10.82 3.31
C SER A 76 19.30 9.61 3.99
N ASP A 77 20.52 9.74 4.50
CA ASP A 77 21.21 8.71 5.29
C ASP A 77 20.52 8.41 6.63
N SER A 78 19.61 9.29 7.06
CA SER A 78 18.84 9.10 8.28
C SER A 78 17.64 8.17 8.12
N LEU A 79 17.29 7.79 6.90
CA LEU A 79 16.13 6.97 6.58
C LEU A 79 16.57 5.64 5.96
N LYS A 80 15.83 4.57 6.27
CA LYS A 80 16.07 3.25 5.70
C LYS A 80 14.76 2.67 5.17
N LEU A 81 14.79 2.17 3.93
CA LEU A 81 13.70 1.37 3.40
C LEU A 81 13.63 0.04 4.16
N VAL A 82 12.46 -0.26 4.72
CA VAL A 82 12.18 -1.51 5.42
C VAL A 82 11.00 -2.20 4.76
N TRP A 83 11.20 -3.44 4.34
CA TRP A 83 10.10 -4.33 3.98
C TRP A 83 9.53 -4.96 5.25
N PRO A 84 8.24 -4.80 5.58
CA PRO A 84 7.70 -5.34 6.83
C PRO A 84 7.78 -6.87 6.87
N LYS A 85 8.13 -7.44 8.02
CA LYS A 85 8.23 -8.90 8.22
C LYS A 85 6.88 -9.61 7.98
N GLU A 86 5.80 -8.98 8.41
CA GLU A 86 4.44 -9.46 8.18
C GLU A 86 4.02 -9.31 6.70
N GLY A 87 4.71 -8.44 5.95
CA GLY A 87 4.52 -8.17 4.53
C GLY A 87 4.14 -6.72 4.25
N ALA A 88 4.50 -6.21 3.06
CA ALA A 88 4.07 -4.90 2.59
C ALA A 88 2.59 -4.92 2.19
N VAL A 89 1.80 -3.94 2.61
CA VAL A 89 0.39 -3.85 2.19
C VAL A 89 0.32 -3.69 0.67
N ILE A 90 -0.47 -4.54 0.01
CA ILE A 90 -0.69 -4.45 -1.44
C ILE A 90 -2.11 -3.97 -1.75
N SER A 91 -2.19 -2.94 -2.60
CA SER A 91 -3.43 -2.45 -3.19
C SER A 91 -3.38 -2.70 -4.71
N PRO A 92 -4.10 -3.72 -5.23
CA PRO A 92 -4.04 -4.03 -6.66
C PRO A 92 -4.75 -2.96 -7.50
N ILE A 93 -4.13 -2.60 -8.63
CA ILE A 93 -4.75 -1.74 -9.64
C ILE A 93 -5.45 -2.63 -10.66
N PHE A 94 -6.70 -2.31 -10.96
CA PHE A 94 -7.53 -3.07 -11.89
C PHE A 94 -7.77 -2.28 -13.17
N MET A 95 -7.68 -2.98 -14.31
CA MET A 95 -8.20 -2.51 -15.59
C MET A 95 -9.48 -3.29 -15.89
N THR A 96 -10.57 -2.58 -16.13
CA THR A 96 -11.88 -3.18 -16.42
C THR A 96 -12.41 -2.68 -17.76
N ALA A 97 -13.04 -3.56 -18.54
CA ALA A 97 -13.71 -3.20 -19.79
C ALA A 97 -15.13 -3.78 -19.81
N LYS A 98 -16.07 -3.04 -20.41
CA LYS A 98 -17.42 -3.54 -20.64
C LYS A 98 -17.40 -4.67 -21.66
N LYS A 99 -18.23 -5.69 -21.45
CA LYS A 99 -18.25 -6.91 -22.27
C LYS A 99 -18.51 -6.60 -23.75
N GLU A 100 -19.45 -5.70 -24.02
CA GLU A 100 -19.82 -5.25 -25.36
C GLU A 100 -18.71 -4.46 -26.06
N SER A 101 -17.78 -3.86 -25.31
CA SER A 101 -16.69 -3.05 -25.85
C SER A 101 -15.40 -3.82 -26.09
N LEU A 102 -15.30 -5.08 -25.64
CA LEU A 102 -14.05 -5.87 -25.66
C LEU A 102 -13.38 -5.93 -27.04
N LYS A 103 -14.17 -6.04 -28.12
CA LYS A 103 -13.63 -6.06 -29.48
C LYS A 103 -12.96 -4.73 -29.85
N ASN A 104 -13.53 -3.61 -29.41
CA ASN A 104 -13.06 -2.27 -29.76
C ASN A 104 -11.85 -1.82 -28.94
N VAL A 105 -11.69 -2.38 -27.73
CA VAL A 105 -10.60 -2.02 -26.81
C VAL A 105 -9.51 -3.10 -26.71
N LYS A 106 -9.61 -4.16 -27.53
CA LYS A 106 -8.71 -5.32 -27.46
C LYS A 106 -7.25 -4.89 -27.56
N ASP A 107 -6.90 -4.07 -28.53
CA ASP A 107 -5.52 -3.65 -28.77
C ASP A 107 -4.96 -2.84 -27.59
N ALA A 108 -5.79 -2.02 -26.94
CA ALA A 108 -5.40 -1.31 -25.73
C ALA A 108 -5.15 -2.28 -24.57
N ILE A 109 -6.05 -3.24 -24.35
CA ILE A 109 -5.89 -4.28 -23.31
C ILE A 109 -4.61 -5.09 -23.55
N ASP A 110 -4.39 -5.55 -24.79
CA ASP A 110 -3.20 -6.32 -25.16
C ASP A 110 -1.92 -5.50 -24.92
N TYR A 111 -1.94 -4.21 -25.26
CA TYR A 111 -0.81 -3.32 -25.04
C TYR A 111 -0.50 -3.15 -23.54
N PHE A 112 -1.51 -2.80 -22.73
CA PHE A 112 -1.32 -2.61 -21.28
C PHE A 112 -0.96 -3.89 -20.53
N THR A 113 -1.34 -5.06 -21.05
CA THR A 113 -0.99 -6.37 -20.49
C THR A 113 0.24 -7.00 -21.16
N SER A 114 0.90 -6.28 -22.06
CA SER A 114 2.11 -6.75 -22.72
C SER A 114 3.29 -6.87 -21.75
N LYS A 115 4.24 -7.75 -22.07
CA LYS A 115 5.50 -7.86 -21.31
C LYS A 115 6.24 -6.52 -21.22
N LYS A 116 6.24 -5.75 -22.30
CA LYS A 116 6.89 -4.43 -22.35
C LYS A 116 6.34 -3.50 -21.28
N VAL A 117 5.01 -3.38 -21.20
CA VAL A 117 4.36 -2.53 -20.19
C VAL A 117 4.56 -3.10 -18.79
N GLY A 118 4.42 -4.42 -18.60
CA GLY A 118 4.68 -5.07 -17.32
C GLY A 118 6.10 -4.83 -16.78
N GLN A 119 7.12 -4.86 -17.65
CA GLN A 119 8.49 -4.51 -17.30
C GLN A 119 8.63 -3.04 -16.88
N ILE A 120 8.04 -2.11 -17.61
CA ILE A 120 8.11 -0.68 -17.27
C ILE A 120 7.56 -0.43 -15.86
N PHE A 121 6.40 -1.01 -15.54
CA PHE A 121 5.78 -0.89 -14.21
C PHE A 121 6.61 -1.57 -13.13
N SER A 122 7.07 -2.80 -13.36
CA SER A 122 7.87 -3.57 -12.41
C SER A 122 9.21 -2.90 -12.08
N PHE A 123 10.04 -2.66 -13.11
CA PHE A 123 11.43 -2.22 -12.92
C PHE A 123 11.52 -0.79 -12.41
N ASN A 124 11.07 0.17 -13.23
CA ASN A 124 11.22 1.61 -12.99
C ASN A 124 10.04 2.20 -12.23
N GLY A 125 8.84 1.66 -12.45
CA GLY A 125 7.65 2.11 -11.74
C GLY A 125 7.62 1.65 -10.29
N LYS A 126 8.33 0.56 -9.93
CA LYS A 126 8.21 -0.10 -8.62
C LYS A 126 6.76 -0.48 -8.29
N PHE A 127 6.00 -0.84 -9.33
CA PHE A 127 4.67 -1.42 -9.26
C PHE A 127 4.76 -2.89 -9.67
N PRO A 128 4.72 -3.84 -8.72
CA PRO A 128 4.79 -5.25 -9.04
C PRO A 128 3.73 -5.65 -10.09
N SER A 129 4.16 -6.25 -11.18
CA SER A 129 3.32 -6.69 -12.29
C SER A 129 2.81 -8.11 -12.08
N THR A 130 1.60 -8.36 -12.58
CA THR A 130 0.99 -9.69 -12.68
C THR A 130 1.12 -10.31 -14.08
N VAL A 131 1.78 -9.61 -15.02
CA VAL A 131 1.99 -10.12 -16.38
C VAL A 131 2.94 -11.33 -16.33
N VAL A 132 2.53 -12.43 -16.96
CA VAL A 132 3.28 -13.69 -16.94
C VAL A 132 4.68 -13.51 -17.54
N GLY A 133 5.68 -14.00 -16.81
CA GLY A 133 7.08 -13.95 -17.22
C GLY A 133 7.76 -12.60 -16.99
N ILE A 134 7.15 -11.70 -16.21
CA ILE A 134 7.82 -10.50 -15.70
C ILE A 134 8.44 -10.80 -14.34
N ASP A 135 9.73 -10.49 -14.21
CA ASP A 135 10.41 -10.46 -12.92
C ASP A 135 10.10 -9.15 -12.21
N ASN A 136 9.66 -9.24 -10.95
CA ASN A 136 9.38 -8.09 -10.10
C ASN A 136 10.62 -7.59 -9.35
N ASN A 137 11.76 -8.28 -9.46
CA ASN A 137 12.99 -8.04 -8.71
C ASN A 137 12.72 -7.97 -7.21
N LEU A 138 11.86 -8.87 -6.73
CA LEU A 138 11.55 -9.02 -5.32
C LEU A 138 12.16 -10.33 -4.82
N SER A 139 12.79 -10.28 -3.65
CA SER A 139 13.31 -11.46 -2.98
C SER A 139 12.18 -12.26 -2.31
N GLU A 140 12.44 -13.53 -1.98
CA GLU A 140 11.43 -14.43 -1.41
C GLU A 140 10.89 -13.98 -0.04
N ASP A 141 11.67 -13.17 0.71
CA ASP A 141 11.29 -12.58 1.99
C ASP A 141 10.44 -11.31 1.83
N GLN A 142 10.38 -10.72 0.63
CA GLN A 142 9.56 -9.54 0.33
C GLN A 142 8.09 -9.92 0.08
N LYS A 143 7.42 -10.33 1.16
CA LYS A 143 6.02 -10.80 1.15
C LYS A 143 5.01 -9.65 1.13
N PHE A 144 3.79 -9.95 0.69
CA PHE A 144 2.69 -8.98 0.69
C PHE A 144 1.62 -9.30 1.73
N LEU A 145 1.09 -8.26 2.36
CA LEU A 145 -0.15 -8.30 3.13
C LEU A 145 -1.31 -7.87 2.24
N TRP A 146 -2.26 -8.78 2.04
CA TRP A 146 -3.45 -8.53 1.25
C TRP A 146 -4.70 -8.82 2.06
N ALA A 147 -5.67 -7.89 2.02
CA ALA A 147 -6.94 -7.99 2.72
C ALA A 147 -7.76 -9.24 2.36
N GLY A 148 -7.59 -9.75 1.14
CA GLY A 148 -8.35 -10.90 0.62
C GLY A 148 -9.69 -10.51 0.00
N TRP A 149 -10.14 -11.30 -0.98
CA TRP A 149 -11.40 -11.06 -1.69
C TRP A 149 -12.63 -11.10 -0.79
N GLU A 150 -12.65 -12.01 0.20
CA GLU A 150 -13.77 -12.12 1.12
C GLU A 150 -14.03 -10.81 1.88
N MET A 151 -12.96 -10.15 2.34
CA MET A 151 -13.07 -8.85 2.99
C MET A 151 -13.60 -7.78 2.03
N LEU A 152 -13.04 -7.72 0.81
CA LEU A 152 -13.37 -6.69 -0.16
C LEU A 152 -14.80 -6.81 -0.72
N ASN A 153 -15.36 -8.02 -0.78
CA ASN A 153 -16.69 -8.29 -1.33
C ASN A 153 -17.82 -8.21 -0.31
N ASN A 154 -17.60 -8.67 0.93
CA ASN A 154 -18.71 -8.98 1.84
C ASN A 154 -18.85 -8.04 3.05
N LYS A 155 -17.89 -7.14 3.29
CA LYS A 155 -17.80 -6.44 4.60
C LYS A 155 -17.58 -4.93 4.51
N ARG A 156 -17.64 -4.30 3.32
CA ARG A 156 -17.34 -2.86 3.16
C ARG A 156 -18.16 -1.92 4.06
N GLU A 157 -19.48 -2.09 4.12
CA GLU A 157 -20.34 -1.19 4.93
C GLU A 157 -20.13 -1.37 6.44
N LYS A 158 -20.03 -2.61 6.90
CA LYS A 158 -19.73 -2.93 8.30
C LYS A 158 -18.33 -2.45 8.70
N LEU A 159 -17.38 -2.52 7.78
CA LEU A 159 -16.02 -2.04 7.98
C LEU A 159 -15.98 -0.52 8.13
N LYS A 160 -16.69 0.21 7.26
CA LYS A 160 -16.74 1.67 7.31
C LYS A 160 -17.25 2.15 8.67
N SER A 161 -18.39 1.64 9.14
CA SER A 161 -18.96 2.05 10.43
C SER A 161 -18.06 1.74 11.63
N GLN A 162 -17.33 0.62 11.59
CA GLN A 162 -16.43 0.22 12.68
C GLN A 162 -15.10 0.99 12.67
N ILE A 163 -14.53 1.26 11.50
CA ILE A 163 -13.25 1.98 11.38
C ILE A 163 -13.45 3.49 11.57
N SER A 164 -14.59 4.06 11.16
CA SER A 164 -14.92 5.48 11.38
C SER A 164 -14.88 5.92 12.85
N GLN A 165 -14.95 4.98 13.80
CA GLN A 165 -14.76 5.28 15.23
C GLN A 165 -13.31 5.60 15.60
N TYR A 166 -12.36 5.13 14.79
CA TYR A 166 -10.92 5.24 15.03
C TYR A 166 -10.27 6.24 14.07
N PHE A 167 -10.71 6.24 12.82
CA PHE A 167 -10.11 6.95 11.70
C PHE A 167 -11.23 7.48 10.79
N ASP A 168 -11.23 8.75 10.43
CA ASP A 168 -12.17 9.28 9.44
C ASP A 168 -11.84 8.63 8.07
N LEU A 169 -12.79 7.85 7.55
CA LEU A 169 -12.76 7.20 6.22
C LEU A 169 -13.65 7.96 5.25
#